data_AF-A0AA88PZ81-F1
#
_entry.id   AF-A0AA88PZ81-F1
#
_cell.length_a   1.000
_cell.length_b   1.000
_cell.length_c   1.000
_cell.angle_alpha   90.00
_cell.angle_beta   90.00
_cell.angle_gamma   90.00
#
_symmetry.space_group_name_H-M   'P 1'
#
loop_
_entity.id
_entity.type
_entity.pdbx_description
1 polymer ?
#
loop_
_entity_poly.entity_id
_entity_poly.type
_entity_poly.pdbx_seq_one_letter_code
_entity_poly.pdbx_strand_id
1 'polypeptide(L)'
;MGTESENNGVLKEGFLVKRGHVVQNWKVRWFVLKSDRLLYFKYEGGKRDSCHRGTIPLSDCKITCPYLEYENRPLVIKLQTSTSEEHFLESCTREERDEWAAVIGEVVQKLKPHDAQTPSPSQIKGSTSLQLHNVNLSQVVDSMYDVHTGIRLCSHVEQGSSYSNCFSGSAVVDWLVFNKLALTRVEAVTLASALLDETSLRPIGIRSADALRNAALGEQFLDDSTALYCFSQSFQKRGSVKAEKSRSAVELSGKVVKRGYLLKQGHKVKNWKVRLFVLRAEPGFLHYYDPSKDDITPVGSISLRGCLVSALDDNGIPSGVKGKVQGNLFKIITQTDTHYYIQAPTHEERMDWIQAIRQLT
;
A
#
# COMPACT_ATOMS: atom_id res chain seq x y z
N MET A 1 -32.91 -23.90 -13.55
CA MET A 1 -31.53 -24.42 -13.52
C MET A 1 -30.65 -23.41 -14.23
N GLY A 2 -29.65 -22.86 -13.56
CA GLY A 2 -28.81 -21.80 -14.11
C GLY A 2 -27.81 -21.31 -13.08
N THR A 3 -26.97 -22.21 -12.58
CA THR A 3 -25.89 -21.91 -11.65
C THR A 3 -24.76 -22.87 -11.97
N GLU A 4 -23.80 -22.44 -12.81
CA GLU A 4 -22.44 -22.98 -12.97
C GLU A 4 -21.82 -22.42 -14.26
N SER A 5 -21.21 -21.23 -14.23
CA SER A 5 -20.24 -20.78 -15.25
C SER A 5 -19.48 -19.46 -14.98
N GLU A 6 -19.48 -18.89 -13.76
CA GLU A 6 -18.75 -17.62 -13.53
C GLU A 6 -17.35 -17.73 -12.88
N ASN A 7 -16.89 -18.94 -12.52
CA ASN A 7 -15.62 -19.07 -11.79
C ASN A 7 -14.38 -19.35 -12.66
N ASN A 8 -14.52 -19.44 -13.99
CA ASN A 8 -13.45 -19.97 -14.86
C ASN A 8 -12.53 -18.91 -15.51
N GLY A 9 -12.45 -17.69 -14.96
CA GLY A 9 -11.67 -16.61 -15.58
C GLY A 9 -11.29 -15.43 -14.68
N VAL A 10 -11.29 -15.62 -13.35
CA VAL A 10 -10.80 -14.60 -12.41
C VAL A 10 -9.29 -14.77 -12.23
N LEU A 11 -8.52 -13.74 -12.55
CA LEU A 11 -7.06 -13.74 -12.43
C LEU A 11 -6.58 -13.19 -11.08
N LYS A 12 -7.28 -12.18 -10.57
CA LYS A 12 -7.07 -11.61 -9.23
C LYS A 12 -8.34 -10.90 -8.79
N GLU A 13 -8.66 -10.96 -7.51
CA GLU A 13 -9.71 -10.14 -6.92
C GLU A 13 -9.33 -9.63 -5.54
N GLY A 14 -9.94 -8.53 -5.11
CA GLY A 14 -9.62 -7.90 -3.84
C GLY A 14 -10.13 -6.47 -3.71
N PHE A 15 -9.89 -5.86 -2.55
CA PHE A 15 -10.26 -4.47 -2.30
C PHE A 15 -9.22 -3.49 -2.84
N LEU A 16 -9.68 -2.49 -3.58
CA LEU A 16 -8.89 -1.30 -3.91
C LEU A 16 -9.71 -0.04 -3.65
N VAL A 17 -9.04 1.09 -3.45
CA VAL A 17 -9.70 2.39 -3.41
C VAL A 17 -9.66 3.04 -4.78
N LYS A 18 -10.83 3.29 -5.35
CA LYS A 18 -10.96 3.90 -6.68
C LYS A 18 -11.32 5.38 -6.57
N ARG A 19 -10.62 6.23 -7.32
CA ARG A 19 -11.08 7.61 -7.57
C ARG A 19 -12.25 7.64 -8.55
N GLY A 20 -13.30 8.36 -8.19
CA GLY A 20 -14.44 8.61 -9.09
C GLY A 20 -14.07 9.48 -10.28
N HIS A 21 -14.74 9.26 -11.42
CA HIS A 21 -14.45 9.96 -12.68
C HIS A 21 -15.09 11.36 -12.71
N VAL A 22 -16.40 11.44 -12.45
CA VAL A 22 -17.15 12.71 -12.43
C VAL A 22 -16.94 13.45 -11.12
N VAL A 23 -17.22 12.77 -10.01
CA VAL A 23 -16.93 13.27 -8.66
C VAL A 23 -15.67 12.59 -8.19
N GLN A 24 -14.61 13.36 -8.01
CA GLN A 24 -13.25 12.91 -7.77
C GLN A 24 -13.01 12.37 -6.34
N ASN A 25 -14.05 11.82 -5.71
CA ASN A 25 -13.96 11.20 -4.39
C ASN A 25 -13.42 9.78 -4.51
N TRP A 26 -12.64 9.38 -3.51
CA TRP A 26 -12.14 8.03 -3.37
C TRP A 26 -13.20 7.13 -2.74
N LYS A 27 -13.37 5.92 -3.29
CA LYS A 27 -14.32 4.93 -2.78
C LYS A 27 -13.73 3.53 -2.85
N VAL A 28 -13.87 2.80 -1.76
CA VAL A 28 -13.52 1.38 -1.74
C VAL A 28 -14.46 0.59 -2.65
N ARG A 29 -13.87 -0.29 -3.45
CA ARG A 29 -14.57 -1.21 -4.34
C ARG A 29 -13.90 -2.58 -4.28
N TRP A 30 -14.70 -3.62 -4.49
CA TRP A 30 -14.17 -4.94 -4.79
C TRP A 30 -13.86 -5.01 -6.27
N PHE A 31 -12.63 -5.36 -6.62
CA PHE A 31 -12.16 -5.48 -7.98
C PHE A 31 -12.04 -6.94 -8.37
N VAL A 32 -12.37 -7.24 -9.62
CA VAL A 32 -12.22 -8.58 -10.22
C VAL A 32 -11.54 -8.38 -11.57
N LEU A 33 -10.30 -8.86 -11.67
CA LEU A 33 -9.55 -8.90 -12.91
C LEU A 33 -9.94 -10.14 -13.70
N LYS A 34 -10.39 -9.92 -14.94
CA LYS A 34 -10.62 -10.96 -15.94
C LYS A 34 -9.56 -10.87 -17.03
N SER A 35 -9.61 -11.78 -18.01
CA SER A 35 -8.66 -11.88 -19.11
C SER A 35 -8.63 -10.69 -20.06
N ASP A 36 -9.64 -9.81 -20.05
CA ASP A 36 -9.77 -8.69 -20.98
C ASP A 36 -10.17 -7.34 -20.34
N ARG A 37 -10.58 -7.38 -19.07
CA ARG A 37 -11.16 -6.23 -18.38
C ARG A 37 -11.02 -6.34 -16.86
N LEU A 38 -11.08 -5.19 -16.21
CA LEU A 38 -11.12 -5.06 -14.77
C LEU A 38 -12.52 -4.57 -14.34
N LEU A 39 -13.26 -5.42 -13.64
CA LEU A 39 -14.58 -5.11 -13.12
C LEU A 39 -14.48 -4.58 -11.70
N TYR A 40 -15.34 -3.64 -11.32
CA TYR A 40 -15.42 -3.20 -9.93
C TYR A 40 -16.85 -3.12 -9.42
N PHE A 41 -17.02 -3.46 -8.16
CA PHE A 41 -18.32 -3.67 -7.52
C PHE A 41 -18.42 -2.86 -6.24
N LYS A 42 -19.64 -2.49 -5.90
CA LYS A 42 -19.94 -2.05 -4.55
C LYS A 42 -19.86 -3.26 -3.62
N TYR A 43 -19.44 -3.03 -2.39
CA TYR A 43 -19.35 -4.06 -1.37
C TYR A 43 -20.09 -3.57 -0.13
N GLU A 44 -21.25 -4.14 0.14
CA GLU A 44 -22.14 -3.74 1.23
C GLU A 44 -22.70 -4.96 1.96
N GLY A 45 -22.83 -4.82 3.27
CA GLY A 45 -23.41 -5.88 4.10
C GLY A 45 -22.66 -7.20 4.01
N GLY A 46 -21.33 -7.17 3.92
CA GLY A 46 -20.51 -8.38 3.98
C GLY A 46 -20.35 -9.16 2.68
N LYS A 47 -20.90 -8.63 1.58
CA LYS A 47 -20.79 -9.26 0.26
C LYS A 47 -20.64 -8.22 -0.84
N ARG A 48 -20.14 -8.68 -1.97
CA ARG A 48 -20.13 -7.95 -3.23
C ARG A 48 -21.54 -7.88 -3.81
N ASP A 49 -21.88 -6.75 -4.43
CA ASP A 49 -23.11 -6.62 -5.21
C ASP A 49 -23.11 -7.58 -6.41
N SER A 50 -24.29 -8.08 -6.80
CA SER A 50 -24.42 -8.95 -7.97
C SER A 50 -24.09 -8.23 -9.28
N CYS A 51 -24.37 -6.93 -9.35
CA CYS A 51 -24.08 -6.11 -10.52
C CYS A 51 -22.77 -5.34 -10.33
N HIS A 52 -21.88 -5.40 -11.32
CA HIS A 52 -20.71 -4.54 -11.34
C HIS A 52 -21.12 -3.07 -11.47
N ARG A 53 -20.39 -2.19 -10.79
CA ARG A 53 -20.63 -0.75 -10.82
C ARG A 53 -20.02 -0.09 -12.04
N GLY A 54 -18.98 -0.70 -12.60
CA GLY A 54 -18.38 -0.32 -13.86
C GLY A 54 -17.26 -1.28 -14.27
N THR A 55 -16.75 -1.05 -15.48
CA THR A 55 -15.79 -1.89 -16.17
C THR A 55 -14.67 -1.01 -16.71
N ILE A 56 -13.43 -1.46 -16.58
CA ILE A 56 -12.25 -0.84 -17.17
C ILE A 56 -11.72 -1.80 -18.24
N PRO A 57 -11.88 -1.50 -19.53
CA PRO A 57 -11.28 -2.28 -20.61
C PRO A 57 -9.75 -2.24 -20.52
N LEU A 58 -9.09 -3.38 -20.74
CA LEU A 58 -7.62 -3.47 -20.66
C LEU A 58 -6.94 -3.49 -22.04
N SER A 59 -7.68 -3.60 -23.13
CA SER A 59 -7.17 -3.46 -24.50
C SER A 59 -6.47 -2.10 -24.67
N ASP A 60 -5.21 -2.14 -25.09
CA ASP A 60 -4.32 -0.97 -25.26
C ASP A 60 -4.24 -0.06 -24.02
N CYS A 61 -4.47 -0.62 -22.83
CA CYS A 61 -4.39 0.16 -21.60
C CYS A 61 -2.93 0.45 -21.23
N LYS A 62 -2.63 1.71 -20.92
CA LYS A 62 -1.32 2.12 -20.40
C LYS A 62 -1.36 2.14 -18.88
N ILE A 63 -0.36 1.49 -18.27
CA ILE A 63 -0.20 1.40 -16.81
C ILE A 63 0.96 2.30 -16.39
N THR A 64 0.73 3.14 -15.38
CA THR A 64 1.77 3.88 -14.67
C THR A 64 1.78 3.44 -13.21
N CYS A 65 2.89 2.83 -12.80
CA CYS A 65 3.11 2.34 -11.44
C CYS A 65 4.60 2.51 -11.08
N PRO A 66 4.95 3.12 -9.94
CA PRO A 66 4.05 3.85 -9.04
C PRO A 66 3.46 5.11 -9.71
N TYR A 67 2.36 5.66 -9.18
CA TYR A 67 1.84 6.98 -9.57
C TYR A 67 1.82 7.91 -8.35
N LEU A 68 2.77 8.85 -8.31
CA LEU A 68 3.09 9.63 -7.11
C LEU A 68 2.52 11.05 -7.11
N GLU A 69 1.62 11.41 -8.02
CA GLU A 69 1.08 12.78 -8.05
C GLU A 69 0.12 13.08 -6.87
N TYR A 70 -0.47 12.06 -6.23
CA TYR A 70 -1.32 12.24 -5.04
C TYR A 70 -0.52 12.31 -3.74
N GLU A 71 -0.54 13.46 -3.05
CA GLU A 71 0.24 13.74 -1.83
C GLU A 71 0.06 12.69 -0.74
N ASN A 72 -1.19 12.35 -0.43
CA ASN A 72 -1.52 11.46 0.68
C ASN A 72 -1.82 10.01 0.24
N ARG A 73 -1.52 9.66 -1.02
CA ARG A 73 -1.81 8.32 -1.60
C ARG A 73 -0.64 7.81 -2.45
N PRO A 74 0.47 7.37 -1.82
CA PRO A 74 1.66 6.91 -2.54
C PRO A 74 1.49 5.51 -3.16
N LEU A 75 0.41 4.80 -2.85
CA LEU A 75 0.17 3.42 -3.28
C LEU A 75 -0.74 3.32 -4.51
N VAL A 76 -0.76 4.38 -5.33
CA VAL A 76 -1.66 4.49 -6.48
C VAL A 76 -1.04 3.90 -7.75
N ILE A 77 -1.89 3.22 -8.51
CA ILE A 77 -1.68 2.79 -9.89
C ILE A 77 -2.59 3.65 -10.76
N LYS A 78 -2.06 4.17 -11.87
CA LYS A 78 -2.86 4.82 -12.91
C LYS A 78 -3.03 3.89 -14.10
N LEU A 79 -4.27 3.67 -14.50
CA LEU A 79 -4.66 2.98 -15.73
C LEU A 79 -5.24 4.01 -16.68
N GLN A 80 -4.71 4.11 -17.89
CA GLN A 80 -5.25 4.93 -18.97
C GLN A 80 -5.78 4.00 -20.06
N THR A 81 -7.08 4.05 -20.32
CA THR A 81 -7.71 3.21 -21.35
C THR A 81 -7.37 3.70 -22.76
N SER A 82 -7.68 2.91 -23.79
CA SER A 82 -7.57 3.31 -25.20
C SER A 82 -8.42 4.54 -25.54
N THR A 83 -9.52 4.75 -24.82
CA THR A 83 -10.37 5.95 -24.90
C THR A 83 -9.78 7.16 -24.17
N SER A 84 -8.54 7.06 -23.67
CA SER A 84 -7.87 8.06 -22.84
C SER A 84 -8.56 8.37 -21.50
N GLU A 85 -9.48 7.50 -21.04
CA GLU A 85 -10.05 7.63 -19.71
C GLU A 85 -9.04 7.19 -18.65
N GLU A 86 -8.93 7.97 -17.58
CA GLU A 86 -7.99 7.73 -16.51
C GLU A 86 -8.67 7.12 -15.28
N HIS A 87 -8.05 6.08 -14.73
CA HIS A 87 -8.49 5.43 -13.52
C HIS A 87 -7.34 5.32 -12.53
N PHE A 88 -7.60 5.76 -11.30
CA PHE A 88 -6.63 5.76 -10.21
C PHE A 88 -7.10 4.79 -9.14
N LEU A 89 -6.24 3.82 -8.85
CA LEU A 89 -6.51 2.70 -7.95
C LEU A 89 -5.43 2.65 -6.87
N GLU A 90 -5.83 2.72 -5.60
CA GLU A 90 -4.91 2.61 -4.47
C GLU A 90 -5.02 1.23 -3.80
N SER A 91 -3.88 0.63 -3.51
CA SER A 91 -3.74 -0.65 -2.77
C SER A 91 -3.40 -0.41 -1.30
N CYS A 92 -3.52 -1.43 -0.44
CA CYS A 92 -3.27 -1.23 1.00
C CYS A 92 -1.77 -1.28 1.39
N THR A 93 -0.95 -1.91 0.55
CA THR A 93 0.51 -2.05 0.68
C THR A 93 1.19 -1.81 -0.66
N ARG A 94 2.52 -1.63 -0.62
CA ARG A 94 3.35 -1.52 -1.83
C ARG A 94 3.37 -2.85 -2.58
N GLU A 95 3.52 -3.95 -1.85
CA GLU A 95 3.59 -5.30 -2.40
C GLU A 95 2.29 -5.61 -3.17
N GLU A 96 1.13 -5.31 -2.57
CA GLU A 96 -0.16 -5.50 -3.25
C GLU A 96 -0.32 -4.58 -4.47
N ARG A 97 0.16 -3.33 -4.41
CA ARG A 97 0.18 -2.40 -5.56
C ARG A 97 0.97 -3.00 -6.73
N ASP A 98 2.18 -3.47 -6.43
CA ASP A 98 3.08 -3.99 -7.44
C ASP A 98 2.55 -5.32 -8.03
N GLU A 99 1.93 -6.18 -7.20
CA GLU A 99 1.21 -7.36 -7.67
C GLU A 99 0.04 -7.02 -8.60
N TRP A 100 -0.82 -6.06 -8.22
CA TRP A 100 -1.92 -5.63 -9.09
C TRP A 100 -1.39 -5.08 -10.41
N ALA A 101 -0.37 -4.24 -10.39
CA ALA A 101 0.24 -3.68 -11.59
C ALA A 101 0.83 -4.77 -12.49
N ALA A 102 1.51 -5.76 -11.91
CA ALA A 102 2.09 -6.88 -12.64
C ALA A 102 1.03 -7.73 -13.35
N VAL A 103 0.01 -8.21 -12.63
CA VAL A 103 -1.02 -9.08 -13.21
C VAL A 103 -1.88 -8.33 -14.23
N ILE A 104 -2.21 -7.05 -13.99
CA ILE A 104 -2.89 -6.23 -15.00
C ILE A 104 -1.99 -6.03 -16.23
N GLY A 105 -0.68 -5.78 -16.03
CA GLY A 105 0.29 -5.65 -17.10
C GLY A 105 0.39 -6.89 -17.98
N GLU A 106 0.43 -8.08 -17.39
CA GLU A 106 0.40 -9.35 -18.14
C GLU A 106 -0.84 -9.49 -19.02
N VAL A 107 -2.01 -9.12 -18.49
CA VAL A 107 -3.27 -9.12 -19.25
C VAL A 107 -3.21 -8.16 -20.42
N VAL A 108 -2.77 -6.91 -20.19
CA VAL A 108 -2.63 -5.91 -21.25
C VAL A 108 -1.70 -6.41 -22.36
N GLN A 109 -0.56 -7.04 -22.03
CA GLN A 109 0.36 -7.57 -23.05
C GLN A 109 -0.25 -8.71 -23.85
N LYS A 110 -1.01 -9.61 -23.20
CA LYS A 110 -1.70 -10.73 -23.88
C LYS A 110 -2.79 -10.25 -24.86
N LEU A 111 -3.36 -9.07 -24.62
CA LEU A 111 -4.42 -8.49 -25.47
C LEU A 111 -3.90 -7.70 -26.66
N LYS A 112 -2.60 -7.42 -26.74
CA LYS A 112 -2.04 -6.70 -27.89
C LYS A 112 -2.18 -7.58 -29.15
N PRO A 113 -2.73 -7.06 -30.25
CA PRO A 113 -2.86 -7.82 -31.49
C PRO A 113 -1.48 -8.26 -32.00
N HIS A 114 -1.41 -9.49 -32.53
CA HIS A 114 -0.18 -10.15 -32.97
C HIS A 114 0.45 -9.53 -34.25
N ASP A 115 -0.10 -8.41 -34.75
CA ASP A 115 0.28 -7.74 -36.00
C ASP A 115 1.41 -6.70 -35.84
N ALA A 116 2.36 -6.96 -34.95
CA ALA A 116 3.63 -6.23 -34.86
C ALA A 116 4.85 -7.17 -34.69
N GLN A 117 4.75 -8.42 -35.14
CA GLN A 117 5.93 -9.26 -35.38
C GLN A 117 6.37 -9.11 -36.83
N THR A 118 7.02 -7.99 -37.13
CA THR A 118 7.99 -7.95 -38.24
C THR A 118 9.26 -8.62 -37.73
N PRO A 119 9.76 -9.72 -38.33
CA PRO A 119 11.06 -10.25 -37.97
C PRO A 119 12.12 -9.31 -38.54
N SER A 120 12.73 -8.47 -37.69
CA SER A 120 14.00 -7.83 -38.01
C SER A 120 15.13 -8.82 -37.66
N PRO A 121 15.94 -9.26 -38.64
CA PRO A 121 17.12 -10.05 -38.36
C PRO A 121 18.29 -9.11 -38.07
N SER A 122 18.70 -8.99 -36.81
CA SER A 122 20.12 -8.85 -36.45
C SER A 122 20.33 -8.83 -34.93
N GLN A 123 21.18 -9.77 -34.52
CA GLN A 123 21.87 -9.92 -33.25
C GLN A 123 22.22 -8.62 -32.52
N ILE A 124 21.96 -8.56 -31.21
CA ILE A 124 22.99 -8.29 -30.20
C ILE A 124 22.72 -9.20 -29.00
N LYS A 125 23.51 -10.27 -28.88
CA LYS A 125 23.85 -10.83 -27.56
C LYS A 125 24.67 -9.75 -26.85
N GLY A 126 24.08 -9.11 -25.86
CA GLY A 126 24.76 -8.13 -25.04
C GLY A 126 23.97 -7.95 -23.76
N SER A 127 24.52 -8.46 -22.68
CA SER A 127 24.16 -8.01 -21.33
C SER A 127 24.14 -6.48 -21.33
N THR A 128 22.97 -5.85 -21.25
CA THR A 128 22.88 -4.41 -20.93
C THR A 128 23.18 -4.25 -19.44
N SER A 129 24.45 -4.48 -19.12
CA SER A 129 25.09 -3.98 -17.92
C SER A 129 25.10 -2.46 -18.01
N LEU A 130 24.24 -1.83 -17.20
CA LEU A 130 24.34 -0.47 -16.65
C LEU A 130 24.76 0.65 -17.62
N GLN A 131 23.84 1.55 -17.98
CA GLN A 131 24.19 2.97 -18.26
C GLN A 131 24.10 3.83 -16.98
N LEU A 132 24.63 3.36 -15.85
CA LEU A 132 24.85 4.21 -14.66
C LEU A 132 25.97 5.24 -14.86
N HIS A 133 26.68 5.22 -15.99
CA HIS A 133 27.88 6.02 -16.23
C HIS A 133 27.63 7.49 -16.60
N ASN A 134 26.40 7.99 -16.55
CA ASN A 134 26.13 9.41 -16.83
C ASN A 134 25.04 10.03 -15.94
N VAL A 135 24.67 9.38 -14.84
CA VAL A 135 23.73 9.96 -13.88
C VAL A 135 24.50 10.94 -13.00
N ASN A 136 24.31 12.23 -13.24
CA ASN A 136 24.88 13.27 -12.39
C ASN A 136 24.12 13.28 -11.05
N LEU A 137 24.75 12.74 -10.01
CA LEU A 137 24.17 12.64 -8.67
C LEU A 137 23.75 14.00 -8.10
N SER A 138 24.46 15.08 -8.43
CA SER A 138 24.07 16.42 -7.98
C SER A 138 22.74 16.85 -8.60
N GLN A 139 22.52 16.58 -9.90
CA GLN A 139 21.25 16.88 -10.57
C GLN A 139 20.10 16.02 -10.04
N VAL A 140 20.38 14.75 -9.67
CA VAL A 140 19.39 13.90 -9.00
C VAL A 140 19.00 14.50 -7.67
N VAL A 141 19.98 14.92 -6.86
CA VAL A 141 19.73 15.57 -5.56
C VAL A 141 18.95 16.87 -5.73
N ASP A 142 19.34 17.74 -6.67
CA ASP A 142 18.62 18.98 -6.97
C ASP A 142 17.16 18.70 -7.36
N SER A 143 16.93 17.68 -8.20
CA SER A 143 15.59 17.23 -8.57
C SER A 143 14.82 16.66 -7.37
N MET A 144 15.48 15.95 -6.46
CA MET A 144 14.86 15.45 -5.23
C MET A 144 14.44 16.59 -4.29
N TYR A 145 15.14 17.72 -4.28
CA TYR A 145 14.77 18.92 -3.52
C TYR A 145 13.69 19.78 -4.19
N ASP A 146 13.35 19.53 -5.45
CA ASP A 146 12.37 20.33 -6.16
C ASP A 146 11.02 20.33 -5.44
N VAL A 147 10.45 21.52 -5.27
CA VAL A 147 9.24 21.71 -4.45
C VAL A 147 8.00 21.03 -5.05
N HIS A 148 7.97 20.85 -6.38
CA HIS A 148 6.78 20.35 -7.08
C HIS A 148 6.94 18.89 -7.52
N THR A 149 8.15 18.50 -7.89
CA THR A 149 8.47 17.20 -8.51
C THR A 149 9.41 16.35 -7.66
N GLY A 150 9.99 16.92 -6.60
CA GLY A 150 10.94 16.25 -5.73
C GLY A 150 10.32 15.22 -4.80
N ILE A 151 11.17 14.60 -3.98
CA ILE A 151 10.73 13.58 -3.04
C ILE A 151 9.91 14.22 -1.93
N ARG A 152 8.74 13.66 -1.67
CA ARG A 152 7.85 14.21 -0.65
C ARG A 152 8.39 13.92 0.74
N LEU A 153 8.58 14.99 1.50
CA LEU A 153 8.92 14.92 2.91
C LEU A 153 7.65 14.66 3.73
N CYS A 154 7.72 13.69 4.62
CA CYS A 154 6.63 13.29 5.50
C CYS A 154 7.08 13.27 6.97
N SER A 155 6.09 13.23 7.86
CA SER A 155 6.32 12.98 9.28
C SER A 155 6.08 11.50 9.57
N HIS A 156 7.09 10.85 10.14
CA HIS A 156 7.05 9.45 10.53
C HIS A 156 7.16 9.34 12.05
N VAL A 157 6.49 8.36 12.66
CA VAL A 157 6.61 8.10 14.09
C VAL A 157 7.17 6.71 14.30
N GLU A 158 8.28 6.62 15.04
CA GLU A 158 8.97 5.37 15.38
C GLU A 158 9.36 5.41 16.87
N GLN A 159 8.94 4.41 17.65
CA GLN A 159 9.21 4.28 19.10
C GLN A 159 8.93 5.53 19.96
N GLY A 160 7.86 6.26 19.64
CA GLY A 160 7.42 7.48 20.33
C GLY A 160 8.18 8.74 19.90
N SER A 161 9.15 8.63 19.01
CA SER A 161 9.85 9.75 18.38
C SER A 161 9.15 10.11 17.06
N SER A 162 8.88 11.40 16.87
CA SER A 162 8.38 11.93 15.60
C SER A 162 9.56 12.45 14.78
N TYR A 163 9.74 11.91 13.59
CA TYR A 163 10.71 12.32 12.59
C TYR A 163 9.98 13.15 11.54
N SER A 164 10.16 14.46 11.56
CA SER A 164 9.65 15.35 10.52
C SER A 164 10.69 15.56 9.43
N ASN A 165 10.24 16.00 8.25
CA ASN A 165 11.10 16.32 7.11
C ASN A 165 11.94 15.12 6.62
N CYS A 166 11.35 13.93 6.62
CA CYS A 166 12.02 12.69 6.23
C CYS A 166 11.17 11.86 5.26
N PHE A 167 11.73 10.77 4.76
CA PHE A 167 11.07 9.87 3.81
C PHE A 167 11.53 8.43 4.03
N SER A 168 10.73 7.45 3.60
CA SER A 168 11.15 6.06 3.64
C SER A 168 12.07 5.71 2.47
N GLY A 169 12.89 4.66 2.63
CA GLY A 169 13.72 4.15 1.54
C GLY A 169 12.89 3.72 0.33
N SER A 170 11.72 3.13 0.59
CA SER A 170 10.75 2.80 -0.48
C SER A 170 10.26 4.02 -1.25
N ALA A 171 10.10 5.18 -0.60
CA ALA A 171 9.68 6.41 -1.26
C ALA A 171 10.78 6.96 -2.18
N VAL A 172 12.06 6.82 -1.79
CA VAL A 172 13.19 7.17 -2.67
C VAL A 172 13.18 6.29 -3.92
N VAL A 173 13.07 4.97 -3.74
CA VAL A 173 13.06 4.02 -4.86
C VAL A 173 11.87 4.28 -5.78
N ASP A 174 10.67 4.45 -5.22
CA ASP A 174 9.46 4.75 -5.98
C ASP A 174 9.61 6.08 -6.75
N TRP A 175 10.21 7.10 -6.14
CA TRP A 175 10.44 8.40 -6.78
C TRP A 175 11.44 8.32 -7.94
N LEU A 176 12.53 7.58 -7.77
CA LEU A 176 13.54 7.37 -8.83
C LEU A 176 12.94 6.66 -10.04
N VAL A 177 12.10 5.64 -9.80
CA VAL A 177 11.39 4.92 -10.87
C VAL A 177 10.33 5.82 -11.51
N PHE A 178 9.55 6.55 -10.70
CA PHE A 178 8.50 7.45 -11.19
C PHE A 178 9.04 8.54 -12.13
N ASN A 179 10.17 9.13 -11.76
CA ASN A 179 10.86 10.16 -12.56
C ASN A 179 11.74 9.58 -13.67
N LYS A 180 11.73 8.25 -13.87
CA LYS A 180 12.51 7.54 -14.90
C LYS A 180 14.03 7.76 -14.78
N LEU A 181 14.52 8.01 -13.58
CA LEU A 181 15.95 8.05 -13.27
C LEU A 181 16.53 6.64 -13.10
N ALA A 182 15.66 5.65 -12.86
CA ALA A 182 15.95 4.23 -12.89
C ALA A 182 14.82 3.47 -13.58
N LEU A 183 15.14 2.43 -14.36
CA LEU A 183 14.15 1.61 -15.05
C LEU A 183 13.65 0.45 -14.18
N THR A 184 14.47 0.03 -13.23
CA THR A 184 14.15 -1.05 -12.29
C THR A 184 14.34 -0.62 -10.84
N ARG A 185 13.68 -1.31 -9.91
CA ARG A 185 13.90 -1.10 -8.47
C ARG A 185 15.34 -1.36 -8.06
N VAL A 186 15.98 -2.37 -8.67
CA VAL A 186 17.38 -2.72 -8.38
C VAL A 186 18.30 -1.56 -8.78
N GLU A 187 18.10 -0.98 -9.97
CA GLU A 187 18.84 0.22 -10.40
C GLU A 187 18.59 1.40 -9.47
N ALA A 188 17.33 1.62 -9.05
CA ALA A 188 16.98 2.68 -8.12
C ALA A 188 17.63 2.49 -6.74
N VAL A 189 17.75 1.26 -6.23
CA VAL A 189 18.48 0.95 -5.00
C VAL A 189 19.97 1.22 -5.15
N THR A 190 20.57 0.84 -6.28
CA THR A 190 21.99 1.14 -6.56
C THR A 190 22.23 2.66 -6.57
N LEU A 191 21.35 3.41 -7.26
CA LEU A 191 21.43 4.87 -7.30
C LEU A 191 21.22 5.51 -5.91
N ALA A 192 20.24 5.03 -5.14
CA ALA A 192 19.99 5.51 -3.78
C ALA A 192 21.14 5.17 -2.82
N SER A 193 21.84 4.04 -3.03
CA SER A 193 23.03 3.68 -2.28
C SER A 193 24.19 4.65 -2.58
N ALA A 194 24.40 5.01 -3.84
CA ALA A 194 25.38 6.04 -4.20
C ALA A 194 25.07 7.40 -3.55
N LEU A 195 23.79 7.80 -3.49
CA LEU A 195 23.36 9.02 -2.81
C LEU A 195 23.60 8.97 -1.29
N LEU A 196 23.54 7.78 -0.68
CA LEU A 196 23.87 7.56 0.73
C LEU A 196 25.39 7.66 0.97
N ASP A 197 26.19 7.07 0.09
CA ASP A 197 27.66 7.07 0.16
C ASP A 197 28.26 8.48 -0.03
N GLU A 198 27.71 9.28 -0.95
CA GLU A 198 28.08 10.69 -1.13
C GLU A 198 27.56 11.60 0.00
N THR A 199 26.89 11.02 1.01
CA THR A 199 26.29 11.73 2.13
C THR A 199 25.21 12.73 1.72
N SER A 200 24.61 12.59 0.54
CA SER A 200 23.45 13.41 0.16
C SER A 200 22.21 13.02 0.98
N LEU A 201 22.10 11.73 1.28
CA LEU A 201 21.12 11.15 2.20
C LEU A 201 21.75 10.75 3.52
N ARG A 202 20.96 10.74 4.60
CA ARG A 202 21.35 10.21 5.91
C ARG A 202 20.27 9.31 6.49
N PRO A 203 20.65 8.19 7.14
CA PRO A 203 19.71 7.38 7.89
C PRO A 203 19.35 8.07 9.21
N ILE A 204 18.07 8.08 9.56
CA ILE A 204 17.58 8.68 10.81
C ILE A 204 16.73 7.73 11.66
N GLY A 205 16.16 6.69 11.06
CA GLY A 205 15.35 5.69 11.75
C GLY A 205 16.21 4.56 12.29
N ILE A 206 15.67 3.78 13.23
CA ILE A 206 16.40 2.69 13.88
C ILE A 206 16.84 1.66 12.83
N ARG A 207 15.93 1.31 11.91
CA ARG A 207 16.17 0.31 10.87
C ARG A 207 17.25 0.72 9.88
N SER A 208 17.22 1.97 9.40
CA SER A 208 18.22 2.48 8.45
C SER A 208 19.57 2.74 9.13
N ALA A 209 19.56 3.19 10.39
CA ALA A 209 20.79 3.35 11.17
C ALA A 209 21.45 1.99 11.48
N ASP A 210 20.65 0.94 11.70
CA ASP A 210 21.17 -0.40 11.93
C ASP A 210 21.78 -1.01 10.66
N ALA A 211 21.12 -0.85 9.52
CA ALA A 211 21.66 -1.26 8.22
C ALA A 211 23.00 -0.59 7.93
N LEU A 212 23.13 0.72 8.19
CA LEU A 212 24.40 1.42 7.97
C LEU A 212 25.55 0.85 8.83
N ARG A 213 25.27 0.41 10.07
CA ARG A 213 26.29 -0.13 10.98
C ARG A 213 26.67 -1.59 10.68
N ASN A 214 25.71 -2.40 10.26
CA ASN A 214 25.83 -3.85 10.27
C ASN A 214 25.78 -4.51 8.89
N ALA A 215 25.25 -3.83 7.86
CA ALA A 215 25.14 -4.41 6.52
C ALA A 215 26.46 -4.36 5.74
N ALA A 216 26.60 -5.24 4.75
CA ALA A 216 27.72 -5.21 3.82
C ALA A 216 27.70 -3.92 2.98
N LEU A 217 28.87 -3.52 2.44
CA LEU A 217 28.98 -2.39 1.52
C LEU A 217 28.06 -2.63 0.30
N GLY A 218 27.23 -1.64 -0.03
CA GLY A 218 26.20 -1.74 -1.08
C GLY A 218 24.83 -2.29 -0.62
N GLU A 219 24.70 -2.78 0.62
CA GLU A 219 23.42 -3.23 1.21
C GLU A 219 22.91 -2.27 2.30
N GLN A 220 23.57 -1.12 2.49
CA GLN A 220 23.28 -0.17 3.56
C GLN A 220 21.98 0.60 3.31
N PHE A 221 21.65 0.87 2.05
CA PHE A 221 20.37 1.46 1.68
C PHE A 221 19.29 0.38 1.58
N LEU A 222 18.21 0.56 2.34
CA LEU A 222 17.07 -0.35 2.37
C LEU A 222 15.87 0.18 1.59
N ASP A 223 15.43 -0.57 0.59
CA ASP A 223 14.13 -0.38 -0.09
C ASP A 223 12.95 -0.85 0.78
N ASP A 224 12.74 -0.15 1.89
CA ASP A 224 11.82 -0.55 2.94
C ASP A 224 10.98 0.65 3.41
N SER A 225 9.69 0.42 3.66
CA SER A 225 8.77 1.49 4.08
C SER A 225 8.97 1.96 5.53
N THR A 226 9.74 1.20 6.31
CA THR A 226 10.10 1.50 7.71
C THR A 226 11.54 1.97 7.89
N ALA A 227 12.37 1.91 6.84
CA ALA A 227 13.71 2.49 6.85
C ALA A 227 13.62 3.99 6.52
N LEU A 228 13.96 4.87 7.46
CA LEU A 228 13.81 6.32 7.32
C LEU A 228 15.11 7.03 6.96
N TYR A 229 15.03 7.97 6.03
CA TYR A 229 16.14 8.79 5.56
C TYR A 229 15.73 10.27 5.52
N CYS A 230 16.72 11.16 5.59
CA CYS A 230 16.54 12.57 5.30
C CYS A 230 17.70 13.09 4.46
N PHE A 231 17.54 14.29 3.93
CA PHE A 231 18.64 15.00 3.33
C PHE A 231 19.71 15.44 4.35
N SER A 232 20.97 15.46 3.96
CA SER A 232 22.05 15.93 4.84
C SER A 232 21.91 17.40 5.26
N GLN A 233 21.41 18.28 4.38
CA GLN A 233 21.30 19.71 4.69
C GLN A 233 20.17 20.01 5.68
N SER A 234 19.09 19.21 5.69
CA SER A 234 18.01 19.39 6.67
C SER A 234 18.42 19.04 8.09
N PHE A 235 19.52 18.29 8.27
CA PHE A 235 20.10 17.97 9.57
C PHE A 235 20.81 19.17 10.24
N GLN A 236 21.32 20.14 9.46
CA GLN A 236 22.11 21.26 9.98
C GLN A 236 21.29 22.49 10.41
N LYS A 237 20.02 22.60 9.99
CA LYS A 237 19.13 23.63 10.52
C LYS A 237 18.78 23.27 11.96
N ARG A 238 19.29 24.03 12.92
CA ARG A 238 18.80 24.07 14.33
C ARG A 238 17.29 24.32 14.32
N GLY A 239 16.54 23.24 14.32
CA GLY A 239 15.11 23.21 14.57
C GLY A 239 14.90 21.92 15.34
N SER A 240 14.96 22.04 16.67
CA SER A 240 14.66 20.96 17.62
C SER A 240 13.62 20.00 17.05
N VAL A 241 13.97 18.72 16.93
CA VAL A 241 12.98 17.65 16.85
C VAL A 241 12.13 17.82 18.12
N LYS A 242 10.98 18.47 17.98
CA LYS A 242 10.05 18.59 19.09
C LYS A 242 9.56 17.19 19.41
N ALA A 243 10.14 16.61 20.45
CA ALA A 243 9.62 15.44 21.12
C ALA A 243 8.33 15.82 21.88
N GLU A 244 7.28 16.17 21.16
CA GLU A 244 5.95 16.26 21.73
C GLU A 244 5.41 14.83 21.88
N LYS A 245 5.62 14.26 23.08
CA LYS A 245 5.02 12.98 23.47
C LYS A 245 3.51 13.15 23.60
N SER A 246 2.78 13.06 22.50
CA SER A 246 1.33 12.85 22.57
C SER A 246 1.05 11.35 22.76
N ARG A 247 0.03 11.01 23.56
CA ARG A 247 -0.37 9.61 23.76
C ARG A 247 -0.72 8.95 22.42
N SER A 248 -1.35 9.70 21.51
CA SER A 248 -1.64 9.26 20.14
C SER A 248 -0.39 9.02 19.30
N ALA A 249 0.67 9.83 19.45
CA ALA A 249 1.94 9.56 18.78
C ALA A 249 2.59 8.26 19.29
N VAL A 250 2.56 8.00 20.60
CA VAL A 250 3.08 6.74 21.15
C VAL A 250 2.30 5.54 20.61
N GLU A 251 0.97 5.59 20.58
CA GLU A 251 0.12 4.53 20.01
C GLU A 251 0.43 4.28 18.53
N LEU A 252 0.63 5.35 17.75
CA LEU A 252 0.94 5.28 16.32
C LEU A 252 2.39 4.90 16.02
N SER A 253 3.28 4.92 17.02
CA SER A 253 4.71 4.69 16.83
C SER A 253 5.14 3.25 16.66
N GLY A 254 4.22 2.31 16.91
CA GLY A 254 4.51 0.88 16.80
C GLY A 254 4.85 0.49 15.37
N LYS A 255 5.78 -0.47 15.23
CA LYS A 255 6.21 -1.05 13.96
C LYS A 255 5.02 -1.70 13.27
N VAL A 256 4.76 -1.32 12.02
CA VAL A 256 3.69 -1.94 11.25
C VAL A 256 4.04 -3.40 10.93
N VAL A 257 3.16 -4.32 11.34
CA VAL A 257 3.30 -5.77 11.12
C VAL A 257 2.42 -6.25 9.98
N LYS A 258 1.19 -5.74 9.89
CA LYS A 258 0.22 -6.14 8.86
C LYS A 258 -0.70 -4.99 8.51
N ARG A 259 -1.08 -4.88 7.24
CA ARG A 259 -2.08 -3.93 6.73
C ARG A 259 -3.06 -4.66 5.83
N GLY A 260 -4.29 -4.18 5.73
CA GLY A 260 -5.30 -4.78 4.86
C GLY A 260 -6.68 -4.17 5.02
N TYR A 261 -7.52 -4.37 4.01
CA TYR A 261 -8.91 -3.93 4.04
C TYR A 261 -9.80 -5.01 4.67
N LEU A 262 -10.47 -4.66 5.76
CA LEU A 262 -11.42 -5.54 6.43
C LEU A 262 -12.75 -4.83 6.63
N LEU A 263 -13.83 -5.61 6.72
CA LEU A 263 -15.12 -5.05 7.10
C LEU A 263 -15.25 -5.01 8.61
N LYS A 264 -15.73 -3.88 9.12
CA LYS A 264 -15.92 -3.64 10.54
C LYS A 264 -17.36 -3.26 10.84
N GLN A 265 -17.94 -3.87 11.87
CA GLN A 265 -19.21 -3.40 12.42
C GLN A 265 -19.03 -2.10 13.24
N GLY A 266 -19.88 -1.11 12.99
CA GLY A 266 -19.93 0.11 13.77
C GLY A 266 -20.40 -0.14 15.21
N HIS A 267 -19.93 0.70 16.15
CA HIS A 267 -20.18 0.50 17.58
C HIS A 267 -21.58 0.99 17.99
N LYS A 268 -21.94 2.24 17.64
CA LYS A 268 -23.26 2.83 17.90
C LYS A 268 -24.29 2.42 16.85
N VAL A 269 -23.98 2.67 15.58
CA VAL A 269 -24.77 2.21 14.43
C VAL A 269 -24.11 0.95 13.92
N LYS A 270 -24.81 -0.18 13.96
CA LYS A 270 -24.27 -1.50 13.59
C LYS A 270 -24.19 -1.72 12.07
N ASN A 271 -23.76 -0.70 11.32
CA ASN A 271 -23.49 -0.85 9.89
C ASN A 271 -22.08 -1.41 9.66
N TRP A 272 -21.91 -2.09 8.53
CA TRP A 272 -20.62 -2.64 8.13
C TRP A 272 -19.94 -1.69 7.16
N LYS A 273 -18.68 -1.37 7.44
CA LYS A 273 -17.86 -0.52 6.58
C LYS A 273 -16.51 -1.16 6.36
N VAL A 274 -16.02 -1.09 5.13
CA VAL A 274 -14.62 -1.43 4.84
C VAL A 274 -13.73 -0.36 5.47
N ARG A 275 -12.72 -0.80 6.20
CA ARG A 275 -11.69 0.03 6.83
C ARG A 275 -10.33 -0.53 6.46
N LEU A 276 -9.36 0.36 6.28
CA LEU A 276 -7.96 -0.03 6.25
C LEU A 276 -7.52 -0.28 7.68
N PHE A 277 -7.16 -1.52 8.02
CA PHE A 277 -6.59 -1.88 9.30
C PHE A 277 -5.07 -1.88 9.22
N VAL A 278 -4.41 -1.37 10.26
CA VAL A 278 -2.96 -1.32 10.41
C VAL A 278 -2.61 -1.90 11.78
N LEU A 279 -2.04 -3.09 11.79
CA LEU A 279 -1.54 -3.79 12.97
C LEU A 279 -0.12 -3.30 13.27
N ARG A 280 0.10 -2.86 14.50
CA ARG A 280 1.38 -2.36 14.99
C ARG A 280 1.85 -3.17 16.19
N ALA A 281 3.14 -3.49 16.22
CA ALA A 281 3.83 -4.07 17.36
C ALA A 281 4.65 -2.99 18.08
N GLU A 282 4.79 -3.14 19.39
CA GLU A 282 5.69 -2.32 20.23
C GLU A 282 5.49 -0.79 20.08
N PRO A 283 4.35 -0.23 20.56
CA PRO A 283 3.29 -0.90 21.32
C PRO A 283 2.24 -1.62 20.45
N GLY A 284 1.65 -2.67 21.02
CA GLY A 284 0.63 -3.50 20.36
C GLY A 284 -0.70 -2.77 20.17
N PHE A 285 -0.97 -2.30 18.95
CA PHE A 285 -2.22 -1.61 18.60
C PHE A 285 -2.73 -2.02 17.23
N LEU A 286 -4.05 -2.06 17.09
CA LEU A 286 -4.73 -2.21 15.82
C LEU A 286 -5.52 -0.94 15.51
N HIS A 287 -5.03 -0.17 14.55
CA HIS A 287 -5.65 1.08 14.09
C HIS A 287 -6.51 0.83 12.86
N TYR A 288 -7.58 1.59 12.68
CA TYR A 288 -8.38 1.53 11.46
C TYR A 288 -8.75 2.91 10.91
N TYR A 289 -8.65 3.05 9.59
CA TYR A 289 -8.78 4.32 8.86
C TYR A 289 -9.97 4.31 7.91
N ASP A 290 -10.45 5.49 7.52
CA ASP A 290 -11.40 5.64 6.41
C ASP A 290 -10.63 5.75 5.10
N PRO A 291 -10.51 4.68 4.30
CA PRO A 291 -9.73 4.71 3.07
C PRO A 291 -10.29 5.65 2.00
N SER A 292 -11.54 6.12 2.16
CA SER A 292 -12.17 7.08 1.24
C SER A 292 -11.74 8.53 1.51
N LYS A 293 -11.01 8.77 2.60
CA LYS A 293 -10.49 10.09 2.97
C LYS A 293 -8.98 10.13 2.80
N ASP A 294 -8.44 11.32 2.58
CA ASP A 294 -7.00 11.59 2.52
C ASP A 294 -6.43 11.88 3.92
N ASP A 295 -7.13 11.44 4.96
CA ASP A 295 -6.81 11.71 6.35
C ASP A 295 -5.86 10.65 6.90
N ILE A 296 -4.74 11.09 7.45
CA ILE A 296 -3.72 10.24 8.09
C ILE A 296 -4.09 9.89 9.54
N THR A 297 -5.20 10.42 10.06
CA THR A 297 -5.67 10.11 11.42
C THR A 297 -6.56 8.86 11.44
N PRO A 298 -6.36 7.96 12.41
CA PRO A 298 -7.19 6.78 12.54
C PRO A 298 -8.61 7.16 12.98
N VAL A 299 -9.61 6.48 12.41
CA VAL A 299 -11.01 6.58 12.85
C VAL A 299 -11.19 5.94 14.24
N GLY A 300 -10.32 5.01 14.59
CA GLY A 300 -10.18 4.51 15.95
C GLY A 300 -9.00 3.55 16.12
N SER A 301 -8.72 3.25 17.38
CA SER A 301 -7.65 2.37 17.81
C SER A 301 -8.21 1.26 18.71
N ILE A 302 -7.53 0.11 18.70
CA ILE A 302 -7.81 -1.03 19.58
C ILE A 302 -6.48 -1.39 20.24
N SER A 303 -6.39 -1.19 21.56
CA SER A 303 -5.26 -1.68 22.35
C SER A 303 -5.29 -3.21 22.34
N LEU A 304 -4.16 -3.83 21.97
CA LEU A 304 -4.06 -5.29 21.92
C LEU A 304 -3.70 -5.89 23.26
N ARG A 305 -3.08 -5.12 24.16
CA ARG A 305 -2.75 -5.56 25.52
C ARG A 305 -3.98 -6.16 26.20
N GLY A 306 -3.91 -7.46 26.53
CA GLY A 306 -4.95 -8.19 27.24
C GLY A 306 -6.24 -8.34 26.43
N CYS A 307 -6.20 -8.20 25.11
CA CYS A 307 -7.36 -8.46 24.26
C CYS A 307 -7.47 -9.95 23.92
N LEU A 308 -8.69 -10.39 23.64
CA LEU A 308 -8.97 -11.76 23.19
C LEU A 308 -9.43 -11.71 21.75
N VAL A 309 -8.78 -12.50 20.87
CA VAL A 309 -9.18 -12.64 19.47
C VAL A 309 -9.61 -14.08 19.17
N SER A 310 -10.78 -14.22 18.56
CA SER A 310 -11.40 -15.52 18.25
C SER A 310 -12.12 -15.50 16.91
N ALA A 311 -12.01 -16.60 16.17
CA ALA A 311 -12.86 -16.85 15.01
C ALA A 311 -14.32 -16.97 15.47
N LEU A 312 -15.23 -16.54 14.61
CA LEU A 312 -16.66 -16.77 14.79
C LEU A 312 -17.07 -17.81 13.75
N ASP A 313 -17.59 -18.93 14.23
CA ASP A 313 -18.01 -20.04 13.39
C ASP A 313 -19.28 -19.70 12.60
N ASP A 314 -19.41 -20.30 11.42
CA ASP A 314 -20.47 -20.00 10.44
C ASP A 314 -21.84 -20.63 10.80
N ASN A 315 -21.96 -21.23 11.99
CA ASN A 315 -23.16 -21.94 12.48
C ASN A 315 -24.31 -21.00 12.92
N GLY A 316 -24.34 -19.78 12.39
CA GLY A 316 -25.35 -18.75 12.69
C GLY A 316 -24.76 -17.35 12.71
N ILE A 317 -25.59 -16.35 13.00
CA ILE A 317 -25.14 -14.98 13.26
C ILE A 317 -24.82 -14.88 14.75
N PRO A 318 -23.56 -14.71 15.17
CA PRO A 318 -23.19 -14.62 16.58
C PRO A 318 -23.96 -13.49 17.28
N SER A 319 -24.32 -13.70 18.56
CA SER A 319 -24.97 -12.67 19.37
C SER A 319 -24.14 -11.38 19.34
N GLY A 320 -24.70 -10.30 18.78
CA GLY A 320 -24.03 -9.00 18.63
C GLY A 320 -23.62 -8.63 17.19
N VAL A 321 -23.57 -9.60 16.27
CA VAL A 321 -23.44 -9.36 14.83
C VAL A 321 -24.82 -8.99 14.27
N LYS A 322 -24.93 -7.86 13.56
CA LYS A 322 -26.18 -7.38 12.95
C LYS A 322 -25.98 -7.22 11.45
N GLY A 323 -26.99 -7.59 10.66
CA GLY A 323 -26.96 -7.55 9.20
C GLY A 323 -26.74 -8.93 8.57
N LYS A 324 -26.95 -9.04 7.25
CA LYS A 324 -26.78 -10.29 6.48
C LYS A 324 -25.30 -10.55 6.14
N VAL A 325 -24.43 -10.45 7.14
CA VAL A 325 -22.98 -10.74 7.01
C VAL A 325 -22.74 -12.15 7.49
N GLN A 326 -22.12 -12.98 6.65
CA GLN A 326 -21.80 -14.38 6.94
C GLN A 326 -20.43 -14.72 6.36
N GLY A 327 -19.75 -15.70 6.95
CA GLY A 327 -18.43 -16.16 6.51
C GLY A 327 -17.31 -15.25 6.99
N ASN A 328 -16.17 -15.86 7.33
CA ASN A 328 -14.89 -15.19 7.58
C ASN A 328 -14.92 -14.10 8.69
N LEU A 329 -15.82 -14.28 9.67
CA LEU A 329 -15.94 -13.39 10.82
C LEU A 329 -14.97 -13.75 11.94
N PHE A 330 -14.49 -12.74 12.64
CA PHE A 330 -13.77 -12.87 13.90
C PHE A 330 -14.12 -11.71 14.83
N LYS A 331 -13.92 -11.91 16.13
CA LYS A 331 -14.09 -10.86 17.14
C LYS A 331 -12.82 -10.57 17.91
N ILE A 332 -12.69 -9.32 18.32
CA ILE A 332 -11.71 -8.86 19.30
C ILE A 332 -12.46 -8.31 20.50
N ILE A 333 -12.16 -8.82 21.69
CA ILE A 333 -12.68 -8.32 22.97
C ILE A 333 -11.52 -7.64 23.68
N THR A 334 -11.62 -6.34 23.94
CA THR A 334 -10.57 -5.60 24.65
C THR A 334 -10.57 -5.94 26.14
N GLN A 335 -9.50 -5.58 26.85
CA GLN A 335 -9.43 -5.69 28.31
C GLN A 335 -10.57 -4.95 29.03
N THR A 336 -11.14 -3.92 28.39
CA THR A 336 -12.30 -3.14 28.88
C THR A 336 -13.65 -3.73 28.45
N ASP A 337 -13.69 -4.99 27.98
CA ASP A 337 -14.88 -5.68 27.48
C ASP A 337 -15.59 -4.97 26.31
N THR A 338 -14.82 -4.26 25.46
CA THR A 338 -15.35 -3.69 24.21
C THR A 338 -15.26 -4.72 23.10
N HIS A 339 -16.39 -5.01 22.45
CA HIS A 339 -16.48 -6.06 21.43
C HIS A 339 -16.41 -5.46 20.02
N TYR A 340 -15.42 -5.89 19.25
CA TYR A 340 -15.24 -5.55 17.85
C TYR A 340 -15.53 -6.77 16.98
N TYR A 341 -16.44 -6.59 16.01
CA TYR A 341 -16.76 -7.61 15.01
C TYR A 341 -16.15 -7.20 13.67
N ILE A 342 -15.34 -8.09 13.11
CA ILE A 342 -14.56 -7.87 11.91
C ILE A 342 -14.77 -9.05 10.97
N GLN A 343 -14.82 -8.79 9.67
CA GLN A 343 -14.92 -9.78 8.63
C GLN A 343 -13.75 -9.62 7.66
N ALA A 344 -13.04 -10.70 7.39
CA ALA A 344 -12.04 -10.75 6.33
C ALA A 344 -12.68 -11.16 5.00
N PRO A 345 -12.09 -10.78 3.85
CA PRO A 345 -12.59 -11.21 2.55
C PRO A 345 -12.55 -12.74 2.39
N THR A 346 -11.47 -13.39 2.82
CA THR A 346 -11.29 -14.85 2.71
C THR A 346 -11.08 -15.52 4.08
N HIS A 347 -11.22 -16.84 4.11
CA HIS A 347 -10.93 -17.65 5.29
C HIS A 347 -9.45 -17.55 5.68
N GLU A 348 -8.57 -17.62 4.69
CA GLU A 348 -7.12 -17.49 4.86
C GLU A 348 -6.76 -16.15 5.49
N GLU A 349 -7.26 -15.04 4.94
CA GLU A 349 -7.03 -13.71 5.50
C GLU A 349 -7.57 -13.60 6.93
N ARG A 350 -8.74 -14.19 7.23
CA ARG A 350 -9.26 -14.24 8.60
C ARG A 350 -8.23 -14.88 9.53
N MET A 351 -7.73 -16.06 9.17
CA MET A 351 -6.81 -16.82 10.01
C MET A 351 -5.48 -16.09 10.18
N ASP A 352 -4.95 -15.51 9.11
CA ASP A 352 -3.75 -14.67 9.14
C ASP A 352 -3.89 -13.49 10.09
N TRP A 353 -5.02 -12.77 10.02
CA TRP A 353 -5.28 -11.65 10.91
C TRP A 353 -5.41 -12.08 12.37
N ILE A 354 -6.11 -13.19 12.64
CA ILE A 354 -6.21 -13.74 14.00
C ILE A 354 -4.83 -14.12 14.53
N GLN A 355 -4.02 -14.83 13.74
CA GLN A 355 -2.68 -15.27 14.14
C GLN A 355 -1.76 -14.08 14.41
N ALA A 356 -1.73 -13.09 13.51
CA ALA A 356 -0.92 -11.90 13.69
C ALA A 356 -1.33 -11.08 14.92
N ILE A 357 -2.64 -10.98 15.21
CA ILE A 357 -3.12 -10.29 16.42
C ILE A 357 -2.73 -11.07 17.68
N ARG A 358 -2.88 -12.40 17.70
CA ARG A 358 -2.51 -13.25 18.86
C ARG A 358 -1.06 -13.12 19.29
N GLN A 359 -0.15 -12.83 18.35
CA GLN A 359 1.26 -12.62 18.67
C GLN A 359 1.50 -11.32 19.48
N LEU A 360 0.51 -10.43 19.55
CA LEU A 360 0.62 -9.08 20.12
C LEU A 360 -0.36 -8.80 21.27
N THR A 361 -1.14 -9.81 21.71
CA THR A 361 -2.17 -9.67 22.76
C THR A 361 -1.62 -9.79 24.17
#